data_AF-A0A7J8QLH5-F1
#
_entry.id   AF-A0A7J8QLH5-F1
#
_cell.length_a   1.000
_cell.length_b   1.000
_cell.length_c   1.000
_cell.angle_alpha   90.00
_cell.angle_beta   90.00
_cell.angle_gamma   90.00
#
_symmetry.space_group_name_H-M   'P 1'
#
loop_
_entity.id
_entity.type
_entity.pdbx_description
1 polymer ?
#
loop_
_entity_poly.entity_id
_entity_poly.type
_entity_poly.pdbx_seq_one_letter_code
_entity_poly.pdbx_strand_id
1 'polypeptide(L)' 'MKKANELSILCDVEIILLMFSPTNKPSVCIGKRSSIEEIIEKFAQLTPQERAK' A
#
# COMPACT_ATOMS: atom_id res chain seq x y z
N MET A 1 11.06 1.74 -1.51
CA MET A 1 10.63 0.42 -2.01
C MET A 1 11.16 -0.74 -1.16
N LYS A 2 12.48 -0.92 -0.97
CA LYS A 2 13.04 -2.06 -0.20
C LYS A 2 12.43 -2.25 1.20
N LYS A 3 12.33 -1.19 1.99
CA LYS A 3 11.73 -1.24 3.34
C LYS A 3 10.28 -1.72 3.36
N ALA A 4 9.45 -1.24 2.42
CA ALA A 4 8.05 -1.68 2.32
C ALA A 4 7.95 -3.17 1.98
N ASN A 5 8.85 -3.66 1.11
CA ASN A 5 8.92 -5.07 0.76
C ASN A 5 9.44 -5.93 1.93
N GLU A 6 10.48 -5.49 2.63
CA GLU A 6 10.99 -6.15 3.84
C GLU A 6 9.90 -6.25 4.91
N LEU A 7 9.15 -5.18 5.16
CA LEU A 7 8.07 -5.15 6.14
C LEU A 7 6.91 -6.10 5.74
N SER A 8 6.51 -6.07 4.47
CA SER A 8 5.47 -6.98 3.95
C SER A 8 5.86 -8.45 4.12
N ILE A 9 7.14 -8.79 3.95
CA ILE A 9 7.64 -10.15 4.12
C ILE A 9 7.77 -10.54 5.60
N LEU A 10 8.42 -9.71 6.41
CA LEU A 10 8.77 -10.03 7.80
C LEU A 10 7.56 -10.06 8.73
N CYS A 11 6.58 -9.18 8.50
CA CYS A 11 5.39 -9.08 9.34
C CYS A 11 4.16 -9.75 8.72
N ASP A 12 4.28 -10.32 7.52
CA ASP A 12 3.18 -10.93 6.76
C ASP A 12 1.97 -9.97 6.61
N VAL A 13 2.27 -8.72 6.23
CA VAL A 13 1.27 -7.66 6.07
C VAL A 13 1.11 -7.22 4.61
N GLU A 14 -0.11 -6.88 4.26
CA GLU A 14 -0.47 -6.26 2.99
C GLU A 14 -0.08 -4.78 2.99
N ILE A 15 0.76 -4.36 2.05
CA ILE A 15 1.27 -2.98 1.97
C ILE A 15 1.18 -2.46 0.53
N ILE A 16 0.63 -1.26 0.39
CA ILE A 16 0.74 -0.43 -0.81
C ILE A 16 1.31 0.92 -0.44
N LEU A 17 2.22 1.42 -1.28
CA LEU A 17 2.73 2.77 -1.18
C LEU A 17 2.51 3.49 -2.52
N LEU A 18 1.64 4.49 -2.52
CA LEU A 18 1.45 5.40 -3.64
C LEU A 18 2.21 6.70 -3.36
N MET A 19 3.13 7.08 -4.24
CA MET A 19 3.93 8.29 -4.08
C MET A 19 3.81 9.18 -5.32
N PHE A 20 3.57 10.46 -5.10
CA PHE A 20 3.63 11.49 -6.14
C PHE A 20 4.94 12.25 -5.99
N SER A 21 5.82 12.15 -6.99
CA SER A 21 7.03 12.96 -7.01
C SER A 21 6.70 14.44 -7.30
N PRO A 22 7.58 15.39 -6.96
CA PRO A 22 7.42 16.79 -7.34
C PRO A 22 7.25 17.03 -8.85
N THR A 23 7.63 16.05 -9.68
CA THR A 23 7.45 16.07 -11.13
C THR A 23 6.10 15.54 -11.60
N ASN A 24 5.14 15.34 -10.69
CA ASN A 24 3.83 14.72 -10.94
C ASN A 24 3.90 13.32 -11.56
N LYS A 25 5.02 12.62 -11.40
CA LYS A 25 5.15 11.21 -11.79
C LYS A 25 4.72 10.34 -10.60
N PRO A 26 3.58 9.63 -10.69
CA PRO A 26 3.18 8.69 -9.66
C PRO A 26 4.07 7.45 -9.71
N SER A 27 4.27 6.83 -8.55
CA SER A 27 4.93 5.54 -8.42
C SER A 27 4.23 4.70 -7.36
N VAL A 28 4.15 3.40 -7.61
CA VAL A 28 3.45 2.44 -6.74
C VAL A 28 4.44 1.37 -6.29
N CYS A 29 4.44 1.09 -4.99
CA CYS A 29 5.07 -0.09 -4.39
C CYS A 29 3.97 -1.02 -3.92
N ILE A 30 4.10 -2.31 -4.21
CA ILE A 30 3.19 -3.34 -3.69
C ILE A 30 4.06 -4.37 -2.97
N GLY A 31 3.58 -4.86 -1.83
CA GLY A 31 4.18 -6.00 -1.15
C GLY A 31 4.25 -7.23 -2.07
N LYS A 32 5.26 -8.09 -1.88
CA LYS A 32 5.57 -9.19 -2.82
C LYS A 32 4.44 -10.19 -3.04
N ARG A 33 3.52 -10.31 -2.07
CA ARG A 33 2.41 -11.28 -2.07
C ARG A 33 1.03 -10.60 -2.13
N SER A 34 0.97 -9.36 -2.59
CA SER A 34 -0.25 -8.55 -2.56
C SER A 34 -0.70 -8.10 -3.95
N SER A 35 -2.01 -7.96 -4.12
CA SER A 35 -2.63 -7.31 -5.29
C SER A 35 -3.04 -5.88 -4.93
N ILE A 36 -2.86 -4.94 -5.87
CA ILE A 36 -3.34 -3.57 -5.70
C ILE A 36 -4.86 -3.51 -5.57
N GLU A 37 -5.55 -4.33 -6.35
CA GLU A 37 -7.01 -4.37 -6.40
C GLU A 37 -7.60 -4.88 -5.09
N GLU A 38 -7.12 -6.02 -4.59
CA GLU A 38 -7.59 -6.62 -3.33
C GLU A 38 -7.40 -5.69 -2.12
N ILE A 39 -6.27 -4.99 -2.06
CA ILE A 39 -6.00 -4.06 -0.95
C ILE A 39 -6.89 -2.82 -1.07
N ILE A 40 -7.09 -2.28 -2.28
CA ILE A 40 -8.00 -1.15 -2.47
C ILE A 40 -9.43 -1.54 -2.13
N GLU A 41 -9.89 -2.73 -2.53
CA GLU A 41 -11.21 -3.26 -2.18
C GLU A 41 -11.39 -3.38 -0.66
N LYS A 42 -10.41 -3.99 0.04
CA LYS A 42 -10.41 -4.09 1.51
C LYS A 42 -10.44 -2.70 2.16
N PHE A 43 -9.61 -1.78 1.68
CA PHE A 43 -9.56 -0.40 2.20
C PHE A 43 -10.87 0.36 1.94
N ALA A 44 -11.52 0.12 0.81
CA ALA A 44 -12.80 0.73 0.46
C ALA A 44 -13.98 0.26 1.34
N GLN A 45 -13.83 -0.84 2.08
CA GLN A 45 -14.82 -1.28 3.07
C GLN A 45 -14.68 -0.57 4.44
N LEU A 46 -13.54 0.08 4.70
CA LEU A 46 -13.30 0.78 5.96
C LEU A 46 -14.08 2.09 6.03
N THR A 47 -14.49 2.49 7.23
CA THR A 47 -15.06 3.81 7.50
C THR A 47 -14.01 4.93 7.32
N PRO A 48 -14.42 6.19 7.05
CA PRO A 48 -13.48 7.30 6.94
C PRO A 48 -12.55 7.47 8.17
N GLN A 49 -13.06 7.16 9.37
CA GLN A 49 -12.31 7.24 10.63
C GLN A 49 -11.21 6.18 10.72
N GLU A 50 -11.47 4.96 10.22
CA GLU A 50 -10.46 3.90 10.15
C GLU A 50 -9.39 4.20 9.10
N ARG A 51 -9.75 4.86 8.00
CA ARG A 51 -8.83 5.24 6.91
C ARG A 51 -7.87 6.37 7.24
N ALA A 52 -8.16 7.18 8.25
CA ALA A 52 -7.35 8.35 8.62
C ALA A 52 -6.15 8.01 9.52
N LYS A 53 -6.01 6.75 9.94
CA LYS A 53 -4.88 6.24 10.75
C LYS A 53 -3.72 5.79 9.88
#